data_AF-A0A850GBW8-F1
#
_entry.id   AF-A0A850GBW8-F1
#
_cell.length_a   1.000
_cell.length_b   1.000
_cell.length_c   1.000
_cell.angle_alpha   90.00
_cell.angle_beta   90.00
_cell.angle_gamma   90.00
#
_symmetry.space_group_name_H-M   'P 1'
#
loop_
_entity.id
_entity.type
_entity.pdbx_description
1 polymer ?
#
loop_
_entity_poly.entity_id
_entity_poly.type
_entity_poly.pdbx_seq_one_letter_code
_entity_poly.pdbx_strand_id
1 'polypeptide(L)' 'MPEFIRVDDTRPVCKHLRTKALHAYGQNTHDAFHTSRSSSYQCLRTCFVTGPDEGLAVPESCQPGRGCFESR' A
#
# COMPACT_ATOMS: atom_id res chain seq x y z
N MET A 1 16.56 7.87 -5.19
CA MET A 1 15.13 7.90 -4.82
C MET A 1 14.82 9.22 -4.15
N PRO A 2 13.60 9.76 -4.28
CA PRO A 2 13.24 10.99 -3.58
C PRO A 2 13.29 10.77 -2.05
N GLU A 3 13.97 11.65 -1.32
CA GLU A 3 14.21 11.49 0.13
C GLU A 3 12.96 11.50 1.02
N PHE A 4 11.80 11.88 0.46
CA PHE A 4 10.53 11.97 1.19
C PHE A 4 9.77 10.63 1.32
N ILE A 5 10.17 9.60 0.57
CA ILE A 5 9.58 8.26 0.66
C ILE A 5 10.35 7.49 1.74
N ARG A 6 9.89 7.54 3.00
CA ARG A 6 10.42 6.67 4.04
C ARG A 6 9.64 5.37 4.04
N VAL A 7 10.35 4.28 3.80
CA VAL A 7 9.84 2.92 3.88
C VAL A 7 9.98 2.47 5.32
N ASP A 8 8.87 2.11 5.94
CA ASP A 8 8.87 1.49 7.26
C ASP A 8 8.43 0.02 7.07
N ASP A 9 9.38 -0.90 7.22
CA ASP A 9 9.14 -2.34 7.09
C ASP A 9 8.74 -2.99 8.43
N THR A 10 8.58 -2.20 9.50
CA THR A 10 8.32 -2.75 10.85
C THR A 10 6.86 -3.18 11.03
N ARG A 11 5.95 -2.69 10.18
CA ARG A 11 4.52 -3.05 10.20
C ARG A 11 4.18 -4.05 9.09
N PRO A 12 3.45 -5.14 9.40
CA PRO A 12 3.02 -6.09 8.40
C PRO A 12 1.93 -5.47 7.51
N VAL A 13 2.32 -5.01 6.31
CA VAL A 13 1.38 -4.56 5.28
C VAL A 13 1.04 -5.70 4.32
N CYS A 14 -0.19 -5.69 3.79
CA CYS A 14 -0.62 -6.69 2.81
C CYS A 14 0.25 -6.62 1.53
N LYS A 15 0.70 -7.76 1.01
CA LYS A 15 1.51 -7.84 -0.22
C LYS A 15 0.82 -7.25 -1.46
N HIS A 16 -0.51 -7.18 -1.42
CA HIS A 16 -1.34 -6.64 -2.50
C HIS A 16 -1.58 -5.13 -2.38
N LEU A 17 -1.19 -4.50 -1.26
CA LEU A 17 -1.30 -3.07 -1.08
C LEU A 17 -0.15 -2.37 -1.82
N ARG A 18 -0.47 -1.44 -2.72
CA ARG A 18 0.51 -0.63 -3.44
C ARG A 18 0.12 0.83 -3.43
N THR A 19 1.12 1.70 -3.46
CA THR A 19 0.95 3.11 -3.77
C THR A 19 1.02 3.33 -5.27
N LYS A 20 0.52 4.48 -5.75
CA LYS A 20 0.78 4.92 -7.13
C LYS A 20 2.21 5.48 -7.33
N ALA A 21 3.12 5.33 -6.36
CA ALA A 21 4.49 5.85 -6.43
C ALA A 21 5.27 5.29 -7.62
N LEU A 22 5.04 4.02 -8.00
CA LEU A 22 5.53 3.41 -9.24
C LEU A 22 5.27 4.30 -10.47
N HIS A 23 4.06 4.83 -10.60
CA HIS A 23 3.64 5.60 -11.78
C HIS A 23 4.17 7.03 -11.72
N ALA A 24 4.31 7.60 -10.52
CA ALA A 24 4.80 8.96 -10.34
C ALA A 24 6.33 9.06 -10.42
N TYR A 25 7.06 8.04 -9.97
CA TYR A 25 8.50 8.12 -9.71
C TYR A 25 9.30 6.95 -10.34
N GLY A 26 8.63 5.96 -10.94
CA GLY A 26 9.24 4.83 -11.65
C GLY A 26 9.31 3.53 -10.83
N GLN A 27 9.63 2.42 -11.51
CA GLN A 27 9.60 1.04 -10.97
C GLN A 27 10.46 0.80 -9.74
N ASN A 28 11.57 1.52 -9.62
CA ASN A 28 12.47 1.38 -8.48
C ASN A 28 11.95 2.13 -7.24
N THR A 29 10.78 2.76 -7.29
CA THR A 29 10.27 3.53 -6.16
C THR A 29 9.56 2.63 -5.17
N HIS A 30 10.04 2.64 -3.92
CA HIS A 30 9.37 1.93 -2.85
C HIS A 30 8.00 2.56 -2.52
N ASP A 31 7.10 1.73 -2.01
CA ASP A 31 5.81 2.17 -1.53
C ASP A 31 5.95 2.95 -0.22
N ALA A 32 5.47 4.19 -0.21
CA ALA A 32 5.38 5.03 0.97
C ALA A 32 4.17 4.63 1.84
N PHE A 33 4.24 3.52 2.58
CA PHE A 33 3.15 3.09 3.47
C PHE A 33 2.99 3.96 4.73
N HIS A 34 3.95 4.86 5.02
CA HIS A 34 3.99 5.61 6.28
C HIS A 34 4.04 7.14 6.12
N THR A 35 4.59 7.67 5.02
CA THR A 35 5.00 9.09 4.97
C THR A 35 4.00 10.07 4.36
N SER A 36 2.94 9.60 3.70
CA SER A 36 2.05 10.53 3.02
C SER A 36 0.58 10.17 3.23
N ARG A 37 -0.09 10.99 4.03
CA ARG A 37 -1.56 11.01 4.17
C ARG A 37 -2.26 11.36 2.85
N SER A 38 -1.54 11.91 1.88
CA SER A 38 -2.04 12.20 0.53
C SER A 38 -1.67 11.11 -0.50
N SER A 39 -0.96 10.04 -0.08
CA SER A 39 -0.70 8.92 -0.99
C SER A 39 -2.01 8.22 -1.36
N SER A 40 -2.19 8.01 -2.66
CA SER A 40 -3.24 7.13 -3.17
C SER A 40 -2.75 5.68 -3.12
N TYR A 41 -3.52 4.84 -2.47
CA TYR A 41 -3.28 3.40 -2.37
C TYR A 41 -4.28 2.62 -3.23
N GLN A 42 -3.87 1.45 -3.67
CA GLN A 42 -4.67 0.53 -4.47
C GLN A 42 -4.36 -0.92 -4.11
N CYS A 43 -5.38 -1.77 -4.21
CA CYS A 43 -5.22 -3.21 -4.07
C CYS A 43 -4.91 -3.84 -5.43
N LEU A 44 -3.84 -4.62 -5.53
CA LEU A 44 -3.45 -5.32 -6.76
C LEU A 44 -4.41 -6.43 -7.17
N ARG A 45 -5.23 -6.96 -6.24
CA ARG A 45 -6.24 -7.98 -6.59
C ARG A 45 -7.44 -7.42 -7.34
N THR A 46 -7.90 -6.24 -6.92
CA THR A 46 -9.09 -5.59 -7.48
C THR A 46 -8.73 -4.48 -8.46
N CYS A 47 -7.44 -4.09 -8.51
CA CYS A 47 -6.95 -2.92 -9.24
C CYS A 47 -7.70 -1.63 -8.87
N PHE A 48 -8.20 -1.54 -7.64
CA PHE A 48 -9.06 -0.45 -7.18
C PHE A 48 -8.67 0.04 -5.78
N VAL A 49 -9.26 1.16 -5.36
CA VAL A 49 -9.05 1.75 -4.02
C VAL A 49 -9.74 0.96 -2.91
N THR A 50 -10.59 0.00 -3.26
CA THR A 50 -11.20 -0.95 -2.33
C THR A 50 -10.68 -2.37 -2.58
N GLY A 51 -10.65 -3.15 -1.50
CA GLY A 51 -10.31 -4.57 -1.54
C GLY A 51 -11.49 -5.44 -2.02
N PRO A 52 -11.28 -6.76 -2.12
CA PRO A 52 -12.34 -7.71 -2.49
C PRO A 52 -13.46 -7.83 -1.44
N ASP A 53 -13.20 -7.36 -0.23
CA ASP A 53 -14.13 -7.22 0.89
C ASP A 53 -14.75 -5.81 0.97
N GLU A 54 -14.68 -5.04 -0.13
CA GLU A 54 -15.23 -3.69 -0.29
C GLU A 54 -14.65 -2.61 0.64
N GLY A 55 -13.82 -2.98 1.61
CA GLY A 55 -13.12 -2.06 2.49
C GLY A 55 -11.99 -1.29 1.79
N LEU A 56 -11.61 -0.14 2.34
CA LEU A 56 -10.54 0.70 1.79
C LEU A 56 -9.19 -0.03 1.78
N ALA A 57 -8.46 0.09 0.68
CA ALA A 57 -7.12 -0.46 0.51
C ALA A 57 -6.08 0.55 1.04
N VAL A 58 -5.97 0.70 2.35
CA VAL A 58 -5.03 1.63 3.02
C VAL A 58 -4.16 0.90 4.04
N PRO A 59 -2.94 1.37 4.36
CA PRO A 59 -2.03 0.70 5.29
C PRO A 59 -2.65 0.41 6.65
N GLU A 60 -3.53 1.29 7.14
CA GLU A 60 -4.20 1.17 8.44
C GLU A 60 -5.23 0.03 8.48
N SER A 61 -5.84 -0.30 7.34
CA SER A 61 -6.86 -1.34 7.23
C SER A 61 -6.32 -2.65 6.64
N CYS A 62 -5.30 -2.59 5.79
CA CYS A 62 -4.64 -3.75 5.17
C CYS A 62 -3.62 -4.41 6.12
N GLN A 63 -4.08 -4.83 7.29
CA GLN A 63 -3.30 -5.40 8.40
C GLN A 63 -3.73 -6.84 8.72
N PRO A 64 -2.94 -7.61 9.50
CA PRO A 64 -3.34 -8.92 10.00
C PRO A 64 -4.70 -8.83 10.73
N GLY A 65 -5.62 -9.72 10.36
CA GLY A 65 -6.99 -9.73 10.88
C GLY A 65 -8.06 -9.33 9.84
N ARG A 66 -7.66 -8.66 8.74
CA ARG A 66 -8.54 -8.49 7.58
C ARG A 66 -8.63 -9.82 6.82
N GLY A 67 -9.83 -10.26 6.44
CA GLY A 67 -10.04 -11.58 5.85
C GLY A 67 -9.28 -11.84 4.54
N CYS A 68 -8.99 -10.78 3.78
CA CYS A 68 -8.21 -10.84 2.54
C CYS A 68 -6.74 -10.42 2.73
N PHE A 69 -6.23 -10.35 3.96
CA PHE A 69 -4.84 -10.02 4.23
C PHE A 69 -3.90 -11.14 3.77
N GLU A 70 -2.82 -10.79 3.08
CA GLU A 70 -1.74 -11.72 2.74
C GLU A 70 -0.40 -11.09 3.10
N SER A 71 0.39 -11.77 3.94
CA SER A 71 1.73 -11.32 4.32
C SER A 71 2.67 -11.29 3.12
N ARG A 72 3.58 -10.31 3.13
CA ARG A 72 4.62 -10.13 2.11
C ARG A 72 5.83 -11.03 2.37
#